data_AF-A0A7W8VCH4-F1
#
_entry.id   AF-A0A7W8VCH4-F1
#
_cell.length_a   1.000
_cell.length_b   1.000
_cell.length_c   1.000
_cell.angle_alpha   90.00
_cell.angle_beta   90.00
_cell.angle_gamma   90.00
#
_symmetry.space_group_name_H-M   'P 1'
#
loop_
_entity.id
_entity.type
_entity.pdbx_description
1 polymer ?
#
loop_
_entity_poly.entity_id
_entity_poly.type
_entity_poly.pdbx_seq_one_letter_code
_entity_poly.pdbx_strand_id
1 'polypeptide(L)'
;MSTDLFGVRVLDLDHERRRVRFRVFVVYYEPSWGTGELLPDDPSFFCRLLWEAAEDFTPHRFGPMTDIVTLHEFLDEGWVEGNAHRFVEGVERVAVRNHPVGDADFDRLAMFYYERDGRWQDEDRLAQADYDVRVTDAR
;
A
#
# COMPACT_ATOMS: atom_id res chain seq x y z
N MET A 1 -13.12 -3.37 13.35
CA MET A 1 -12.65 -4.25 12.27
C MET A 1 -12.06 -3.33 11.23
N SER A 2 -10.73 -3.36 11.07
CA SER A 2 -10.08 -2.71 9.91
C SER A 2 -10.29 -3.66 8.73
N THR A 3 -10.86 -3.18 7.64
CA THR A 3 -10.95 -3.93 6.40
C THR A 3 -9.72 -3.54 5.60
N ASP A 4 -8.85 -4.50 5.29
CA ASP A 4 -7.69 -4.24 4.43
C ASP A 4 -8.21 -3.89 3.04
N LEU A 5 -8.13 -2.61 2.67
CA LEU A 5 -8.59 -2.13 1.37
C LEU A 5 -7.60 -2.47 0.27
N PHE A 6 -6.32 -2.52 0.65
CA PHE A 6 -5.19 -2.68 -0.26
C PHE A 6 -4.31 -3.84 0.14
N GLY A 7 -3.83 -4.57 -0.86
CA GLY A 7 -2.67 -5.45 -0.75
C GLY A 7 -1.45 -4.75 -1.36
N VAL A 8 -0.24 -5.09 -0.90
CA VAL A 8 0.99 -4.53 -1.45
C VAL A 8 2.05 -5.60 -1.62
N ARG A 9 2.84 -5.48 -2.69
CA ARG A 9 4.05 -6.28 -2.89
C ARG A 9 5.26 -5.40 -3.18
N VAL A 10 6.38 -5.71 -2.56
CA VAL A 10 7.69 -5.15 -2.91
C VAL A 10 8.19 -5.85 -4.18
N LEU A 11 8.43 -5.09 -5.24
CA LEU A 11 8.98 -5.59 -6.50
C LEU A 11 10.50 -5.42 -6.58
N ASP A 12 11.03 -4.35 -5.99
CA ASP A 12 12.45 -4.01 -6.03
C ASP A 12 12.85 -3.08 -4.87
N LEU A 13 14.11 -3.18 -4.42
CA LEU A 13 14.71 -2.34 -3.39
C LEU A 13 16.05 -1.79 -3.86
N ASP A 14 16.16 -0.46 -3.95
CA ASP A 14 17.38 0.27 -4.27
C ASP A 14 17.81 1.11 -3.06
N HIS A 15 18.71 0.55 -2.25
CA HIS A 15 19.18 1.22 -1.03
C HIS A 15 20.04 2.46 -1.32
N GLU A 16 20.78 2.50 -2.44
CA GLU A 16 21.61 3.65 -2.80
C GLU A 16 20.74 4.86 -3.14
N ARG A 17 19.62 4.62 -3.83
CA ARG A 17 18.64 5.66 -4.19
C ARG A 17 17.53 5.83 -3.17
N ARG A 18 17.54 5.04 -2.08
CA ARG A 18 16.47 4.98 -1.06
C ARG A 18 15.09 4.82 -1.69
N ARG A 19 14.99 3.93 -2.67
CA ARG A 19 13.78 3.74 -3.46
C ARG A 19 13.27 2.32 -3.30
N VAL A 20 11.99 2.20 -2.97
CA VAL A 20 11.24 0.95 -3.02
C VAL A 20 10.28 0.99 -4.19
N ARG A 21 10.24 -0.08 -4.99
CA ARG A 21 9.19 -0.26 -5.99
C ARG A 21 8.09 -1.13 -5.42
N PHE A 22 6.91 -0.55 -5.25
CA PHE A 22 5.72 -1.27 -4.79
C PHE A 22 4.79 -1.58 -5.95
N ARG A 23 4.05 -2.69 -5.83
CA ARG A 23 2.80 -2.94 -6.53
C ARG A 23 1.66 -2.86 -5.54
N VAL A 24 0.66 -2.03 -5.83
CA VAL A 24 -0.57 -1.90 -5.04
C VAL A 24 -1.68 -2.69 -5.71
N PHE A 25 -2.40 -3.46 -4.91
CA PHE A 25 -3.57 -4.25 -5.26
C PHE A 25 -4.78 -3.68 -4.52
N VAL A 26 -5.95 -3.68 -5.14
CA VAL A 26 -7.20 -3.53 -4.40
C VAL A 26 -7.71 -4.93 -4.06
N VAL A 27 -7.90 -5.19 -2.77
CA VAL A 27 -8.33 -6.51 -2.27
C VAL A 27 -9.73 -6.47 -1.65
N TYR A 28 -10.31 -5.28 -1.55
CA TYR A 28 -11.69 -5.06 -1.18
C TYR A 28 -12.41 -4.18 -2.21
N TYR A 29 -13.46 -4.73 -2.83
CA TYR A 29 -14.30 -4.04 -3.81
C TYR A 29 -15.71 -3.85 -3.26
N GLU A 30 -15.97 -2.67 -2.69
CA GLU A 30 -17.30 -2.28 -2.23
C GLU A 30 -18.13 -1.74 -3.40
N PRO A 31 -19.24 -2.41 -3.79
CA PRO A 31 -20.07 -1.98 -4.93
C PRO A 31 -20.57 -0.55 -4.83
N SER A 32 -20.76 -0.03 -3.61
CA SER A 32 -21.24 1.34 -3.41
C SER A 32 -20.17 2.43 -3.55
N TRP A 33 -18.88 2.09 -3.59
CA TRP A 33 -17.78 3.06 -3.69
C TRP A 33 -17.33 3.34 -5.13
N GLY A 34 -17.70 2.49 -6.08
CA GLY A 34 -17.18 2.56 -7.45
C GLY A 34 -15.68 2.23 -7.53
N THR A 35 -15.09 2.38 -8.72
CA THR A 35 -13.72 1.93 -9.01
C THR A 35 -12.75 3.05 -9.40
N GLY A 36 -13.20 4.30 -9.36
CA GLY A 36 -12.50 5.45 -9.96
C GLY A 36 -11.43 6.12 -9.10
N GLU A 37 -11.55 6.10 -7.77
CA GLU A 37 -10.66 6.83 -6.85
C GLU A 37 -9.94 5.89 -5.86
N LEU A 38 -9.51 4.72 -6.34
CA LEU A 38 -8.89 3.70 -5.47
C LEU A 38 -7.36 3.79 -5.41
N LEU A 39 -6.72 4.63 -6.22
CA LEU A 39 -5.25 4.64 -6.29
C LEU A 39 -4.65 5.64 -5.30
N PRO A 40 -3.83 5.20 -4.33
CA PRO A 40 -3.17 6.12 -3.41
C PRO A 40 -2.22 7.04 -4.20
N ASP A 41 -2.21 8.30 -3.84
CA ASP A 41 -1.33 9.32 -4.41
C ASP A 41 -0.60 10.16 -3.36
N ASP A 42 -0.89 9.93 -2.08
CA ASP A 42 -0.33 10.68 -0.98
C ASP A 42 0.78 9.88 -0.22
N PRO A 43 1.75 10.58 0.39
CA PRO A 43 2.78 9.95 1.20
C PRO A 43 2.28 9.20 2.45
N SER A 44 1.10 9.52 2.97
CA SER A 44 0.55 8.95 4.21
C SER A 44 0.23 7.48 4.05
N PHE A 45 -0.31 7.08 2.90
CA PHE A 45 -0.52 5.68 2.57
C PHE A 45 0.78 4.87 2.68
N PHE A 46 1.85 5.33 2.02
CA PHE A 46 3.14 4.62 2.05
C PHE A 46 3.84 4.70 3.41
N CYS A 47 3.65 5.78 4.16
CA CYS A 47 4.10 5.88 5.55
C CYS A 47 3.44 4.80 6.42
N ARG A 48 2.14 4.53 6.23
CA ARG A 48 1.43 3.47 6.96
C ARG A 48 1.96 2.09 6.60
N LEU A 49 2.21 1.83 5.31
CA LEU A 49 2.79 0.56 4.86
C LEU A 49 4.15 0.28 5.49
N LEU A 50 5.03 1.29 5.55
CA LEU A 50 6.35 1.16 6.16
C LEU A 50 6.24 0.87 7.66
N TRP A 51 5.25 1.47 8.34
CA TRP A 51 5.01 1.23 9.75
C TRP A 51 4.52 -0.19 10.02
N GLU A 52 3.50 -0.64 9.27
CA GLU A 52 2.94 -2.00 9.37
C GLU A 52 4.00 -3.06 9.07
N ALA A 53 4.86 -2.80 8.08
CA ALA A 53 5.96 -3.70 7.74
C ALA A 53 7.14 -3.64 8.74
N ALA A 54 7.16 -2.68 9.66
CA ALA A 54 8.10 -2.63 10.78
C ALA A 54 7.53 -3.27 12.07
N GLU A 55 6.24 -3.59 12.07
CA GLU A 55 5.50 -4.10 13.22
C GLU A 55 5.52 -5.64 13.28
N ASP A 56 5.53 -6.20 14.49
CA ASP A 56 5.78 -7.64 14.73
C ASP A 56 4.62 -8.57 14.33
N PHE A 57 3.45 -8.05 13.94
CA PHE A 57 2.31 -8.85 13.46
C PHE A 57 2.46 -9.27 12.00
N THR A 58 3.37 -8.65 11.23
CA THR A 58 3.63 -9.07 9.85
C THR A 58 4.79 -10.06 9.78
N PRO A 59 4.74 -11.08 8.89
CA PRO A 59 5.84 -12.03 8.73
C PRO A 59 7.11 -11.39 8.16
N HIS A 60 7.07 -10.10 7.82
CA HIS A 60 8.10 -9.40 7.06
C HIS A 60 8.47 -8.09 7.77
N ARG A 61 9.34 -8.20 8.78
CA ARG A 61 9.87 -7.05 9.52
C ARG A 61 11.05 -6.41 8.77
N PHE A 62 10.92 -5.14 8.41
CA PHE A 62 11.95 -4.43 7.63
C PHE A 62 12.69 -3.32 8.37
N GLY A 63 12.27 -2.89 9.57
CA GLY A 63 12.97 -1.80 10.28
C GLY A 63 12.38 -1.43 11.65
N PRO A 64 12.87 -0.35 12.29
CA PRO A 64 12.47 0.09 13.63
C PRO A 64 11.43 1.22 13.62
N MET A 65 10.65 1.40 12.55
CA MET A 65 9.73 2.55 12.45
C MET A 65 8.73 2.62 13.62
N THR A 66 8.38 1.47 14.19
CA THR A 66 7.55 1.31 15.39
C THR A 66 8.20 1.83 16.67
N ASP A 67 9.52 2.03 16.72
CA ASP A 67 10.23 2.68 17.83
C ASP A 67 10.12 4.22 17.77
N ILE A 68 9.80 4.78 16.59
CA ILE A 68 9.76 6.23 16.33
C ILE A 68 8.33 6.74 16.27
N VAL A 69 7.44 5.96 15.66
CA VAL A 69 6.02 6.29 15.51
C VAL A 69 5.23 5.33 16.37
N THR A 70 4.55 5.86 17.38
CA THR A 70 3.72 5.05 18.27
C THR A 70 2.45 4.58 17.56
N LEU A 71 1.82 3.52 18.07
CA LEU A 71 0.50 3.09 17.58
C LEU A 71 -0.55 4.21 17.67
N HIS A 72 -0.48 5.07 18.69
CA HIS A 72 -1.42 6.19 18.83
C HIS A 72 -1.26 7.21 17.69
N GLU A 73 -0.02 7.57 17.36
CA GLU A 73 0.30 8.48 16.24
C GLU A 73 -0.06 7.85 14.89
N PHE A 74 0.18 6.55 14.71
CA PHE A 74 -0.21 5.81 13.51
C PHE A 74 -1.74 5.81 13.29
N LEU A 75 -2.53 5.71 14.37
CA LEU A 75 -3.99 5.73 14.30
C LEU A 75 -4.58 7.14 14.18
N ASP A 76 -3.77 8.19 14.36
CA ASP A 76 -4.19 9.60 14.19
C ASP A 76 -3.96 10.03 12.73
N GLU A 77 -5.05 10.18 11.98
CA GLU A 77 -5.02 10.58 10.56
C GLU A 77 -4.33 11.92 10.34
N GLY A 78 -4.62 12.93 11.16
CA GLY A 78 -4.01 14.25 11.05
C GLY A 78 -2.52 14.23 11.38
N TRP A 79 -2.10 13.37 12.31
CA TRP A 79 -0.69 13.16 12.58
C TRP A 79 0.00 12.53 11.37
N VAL A 80 -0.54 11.45 10.80
CA VAL A 80 0.10 10.78 9.65
C VAL A 80 0.18 11.73 8.46
N GLU A 81 -0.91 12.40 8.08
CA GLU A 81 -0.91 13.38 6.98
C GLU A 81 0.11 14.50 7.21
N GLY A 82 0.19 15.01 8.44
CA GLY A 82 1.11 16.08 8.80
C GLY A 82 2.58 15.66 8.89
N ASN A 83 2.89 14.37 9.05
CA ASN A 83 4.25 13.89 9.36
C ASN A 83 4.81 12.87 8.36
N ALA A 84 4.02 12.33 7.42
CA ALA A 84 4.44 11.32 6.46
C ALA A 84 5.69 11.74 5.65
N HIS A 85 5.81 13.04 5.35
CA HIS A 85 6.96 13.62 4.65
C HIS A 85 8.32 13.40 5.34
N ARG A 86 8.31 13.06 6.64
CA ARG A 86 9.53 12.72 7.40
C ARG A 86 10.08 11.34 7.05
N PHE A 87 9.25 10.47 6.49
CA PHE A 87 9.58 9.07 6.17
C PHE A 87 9.55 8.81 4.66
N VAL A 88 8.62 9.47 3.95
CA VAL A 88 8.45 9.35 2.50
C VAL A 88 8.77 10.70 1.85
N GLU A 89 9.87 10.75 1.10
CA GLU A 89 10.33 11.94 0.39
C GLU A 89 9.52 12.19 -0.89
N GLY A 90 9.10 11.12 -1.57
CA GLY A 90 8.32 11.26 -2.79
C GLY A 90 7.69 9.95 -3.26
N VAL A 91 6.56 10.10 -3.94
CA VAL A 91 5.79 9.00 -4.52
C VAL A 91 5.64 9.28 -6.01
N GLU A 92 6.08 8.34 -6.83
CA GLU A 92 5.91 8.40 -8.28
C GLU A 92 5.14 7.16 -8.75
N ARG A 93 3.98 7.37 -9.37
CA ARG A 93 3.23 6.29 -10.00
C ARG A 93 3.86 5.97 -11.36
N VAL A 94 4.54 4.83 -11.45
CA VAL A 94 5.31 4.45 -12.64
C VAL A 94 4.52 3.58 -13.62
N ALA A 95 3.45 2.94 -13.17
CA ALA A 95 2.52 2.21 -14.02
C ALA A 95 1.11 2.21 -13.43
N VAL A 96 0.10 2.25 -14.31
CA VAL A 96 -1.31 2.02 -13.98
C VAL A 96 -1.73 0.70 -14.62
N ARG A 97 -2.50 -0.12 -13.91
CA ARG A 97 -3.01 -1.42 -14.33
C ARG A 97 -4.46 -1.57 -13.90
N ASN A 98 -5.28 -2.23 -14.70
CA ASN A 98 -6.67 -2.59 -14.35
C ASN A 98 -7.47 -1.47 -13.65
N HIS A 99 -7.16 -0.20 -13.93
CA HIS A 99 -7.70 0.97 -13.24
C HIS A 99 -8.08 2.06 -14.26
N PRO A 100 -9.32 2.57 -14.23
CA PRO A 100 -10.43 2.05 -13.43
C PRO A 100 -10.78 0.60 -13.85
N VAL A 101 -11.31 -0.19 -12.92
CA VAL A 101 -11.84 -1.52 -13.26
C VAL A 101 -13.11 -1.29 -14.08
N GLY A 102 -13.19 -1.86 -15.29
CA GLY A 102 -14.37 -1.76 -16.13
C GLY A 102 -15.54 -2.57 -15.56
N ASP A 103 -16.78 -2.11 -15.79
CA ASP A 103 -18.00 -2.69 -15.21
C ASP A 103 -18.11 -4.21 -15.38
N ALA A 104 -17.82 -4.71 -16.60
CA ALA A 104 -17.90 -6.13 -16.91
C ALA A 104 -16.87 -7.00 -16.16
N ASP A 105 -15.73 -6.41 -15.79
CA ASP A 105 -14.73 -7.08 -14.97
C ASP A 105 -15.05 -6.94 -13.49
N PHE A 106 -15.61 -5.80 -13.07
CA PHE A 106 -16.05 -5.54 -11.70
C PHE A 106 -17.08 -6.57 -11.23
N ASP A 107 -18.08 -6.89 -12.07
CA ASP A 107 -19.11 -7.91 -11.78
C ASP A 107 -18.53 -9.32 -11.53
N ARG A 108 -17.29 -9.57 -11.97
CA ARG A 108 -16.61 -10.85 -11.82
C ARG A 108 -15.68 -10.90 -10.61
N LEU A 109 -15.40 -9.75 -9.99
CA LEU A 109 -14.53 -9.68 -8.83
C LEU A 109 -15.28 -10.13 -7.58
N ALA A 110 -14.61 -10.88 -6.72
CA ALA A 110 -15.07 -11.07 -5.36
C ALA A 110 -15.00 -9.74 -4.60
N MET A 111 -15.92 -9.56 -3.65
CA MET A 111 -15.91 -8.39 -2.77
C MET A 111 -14.64 -8.33 -1.91
N PHE A 112 -14.13 -9.49 -1.45
CA PHE A 112 -12.94 -9.58 -0.60
C PHE A 112 -11.99 -10.68 -1.09
N TYR A 113 -10.70 -10.37 -1.14
CA TYR A 113 -9.63 -11.30 -1.46
C TYR A 113 -8.71 -11.49 -0.26
N TYR A 114 -8.67 -12.71 0.27
CA TYR A 114 -7.72 -13.08 1.32
C TYR A 114 -6.39 -13.50 0.73
N GLU A 115 -5.30 -12.99 1.29
CA GLU A 115 -3.98 -13.53 1.00
C GLU A 115 -3.87 -14.94 1.55
N ARG A 116 -3.36 -15.88 0.75
CA ARG A 116 -3.04 -17.24 1.16
C ARG A 116 -1.69 -17.62 0.58
N ASP A 117 -0.80 -18.11 1.45
CA ASP A 117 0.55 -18.57 1.07
C ASP A 117 1.34 -17.51 0.26
N GLY A 118 1.23 -16.24 0.64
CA GLY A 118 1.97 -15.14 0.02
C GLY A 118 1.35 -14.55 -1.25
N ARG A 119 0.13 -14.98 -1.63
CA ARG A 119 -0.53 -14.59 -2.90
C ARG A 119 -2.02 -14.40 -2.74
N TRP A 120 -2.59 -13.56 -3.60
CA TRP A 120 -4.03 -13.46 -3.81
C TRP A 120 -4.44 -14.30 -5.02
N GLN A 121 -5.69 -14.77 -5.02
CA GLN A 121 -6.28 -15.36 -6.21
C GLN A 121 -6.38 -14.31 -7.33
N ASP A 122 -5.99 -14.68 -8.56
CA ASP A 122 -6.01 -13.81 -9.73
C ASP A 122 -5.29 -12.46 -9.54
N GLU A 123 -4.17 -12.47 -8.81
CA GLU A 123 -3.39 -11.30 -8.40
C GLU A 123 -3.10 -10.30 -9.53
N ASP A 124 -2.82 -10.76 -10.74
CA ASP A 124 -2.58 -9.90 -11.90
C ASP A 124 -3.79 -9.02 -12.27
N ARG A 125 -5.01 -9.47 -11.97
CA ARG A 125 -6.25 -8.69 -12.14
C ARG A 125 -6.47 -7.68 -11.02
N LEU A 126 -5.99 -7.99 -9.82
CA LEU A 126 -6.10 -7.13 -8.66
C LEU A 126 -5.08 -5.99 -8.68
N ALA A 127 -3.98 -6.15 -9.43
CA ALA A 127 -2.94 -5.14 -9.52
C ALA A 127 -3.50 -3.84 -10.11
N GLN A 128 -3.38 -2.73 -9.38
CA GLN A 128 -3.90 -1.43 -9.81
C GLN A 128 -2.80 -0.46 -10.25
N ALA A 129 -1.64 -0.46 -9.59
CA ALA A 129 -0.53 0.41 -9.99
C ALA A 129 0.81 -0.07 -9.42
N ASP A 130 1.90 0.36 -10.08
CA ASP A 130 3.24 0.32 -9.50
C ASP A 130 3.69 1.73 -9.12
N TYR A 131 4.43 1.81 -8.03
CA TYR A 131 4.95 3.06 -7.48
C TYR A 131 6.43 2.94 -7.19
N ASP A 132 7.19 3.97 -7.56
CA ASP A 132 8.51 4.23 -7.02
C ASP A 132 8.36 5.19 -5.84
N VAL A 133 8.66 4.68 -4.65
CA VAL A 133 8.57 5.44 -3.40
C VAL A 133 9.97 5.70 -2.90
N ARG A 134 10.32 6.98 -2.76
CA ARG A 134 11.57 7.43 -2.15
C ARG A 134 11.36 7.63 -0.67
N VAL A 135 12.17 6.96 0.14
CA VAL A 135 12.17 7.05 1.60
C VAL A 135 13.33 7.92 2.07
N THR A 136 13.19 8.50 3.26
CA THR A 136 14.21 9.41 3.81
C THR A 136 15.41 8.67 4.39
N ASP A 137 15.22 7.44 4.85
CA ASP A 137 16.25 6.52 5.36
C ASP A 137 16.24 5.19 4.58
N ALA A 138 17.42 4.62 4.34
CA ALA A 138 17.60 3.37 3.59
C ALA A 138 17.42 2.10 4.45
N ARG A 139 17.30 2.27 5.78
CA ARG A 139 17.29 1.21 6.79
C ARG A 139 15.88 0.80 7.21
#